data_AF-A0A7S0L002-F1
#
_entry.id   AF-A0A7S0L002-F1
#
_cell.length_a   1.000
_cell.length_b   1.000
_cell.length_c   1.000
_cell.angle_alpha   90.00
_cell.angle_beta   90.00
_cell.angle_gamma   90.00
#
_symmetry.space_group_name_H-M   'P 1'
#
loop_
_entity.id
_entity.type
_entity.pdbx_description
1 polymer ?
#
loop_
_entity_poly.entity_id
_entity_poly.type
_entity_poly.pdbx_seq_one_letter_code
_entity_poly.pdbx_strand_id
1 'polypeptide(L)'
;IRDVTMLLVTNLLVFTQFTYQGTIDGYSIRLWLSIYFVYVLVVALSDWYHNKFVFPKLERNQIETEWKEQEHEGIDPKLSKEEIVDELTKLVPDKQHGRLSNTMDHMLEVMSNYDDEIDSNLGESGWAKKESDGIEPLMVVHPHHGGVINMSARNKLIQETPLRLPSQISDISGESASAGVYKFYKRNTTELSAYWIDFWKDIYHNEENNLLDKFLLTLELPFTICRKASVPITCNGYYCRPMVGLSTALSTFWLQFYFEHEYDMNLFNMFPFNCLVIGVPFLIGLSIIFFCPEGEGPMPLLVAVPIGLYGFMIAATWIDLIADILVDVLTFTGVLCGIPATLMGATVLAVGNSIGDLSANLTIARKGLSDMAITACFAGPVFNMLIGLGLGFTALRKMTKLDEINVYLTPELKAGFLFSIANCALLIIVGVFFGAGTLRHEYGYFALTLYIVYTITAILV
;
A
#
# COMPACT_ATOMS: atom_id res chain seq x y z
N ILE A 1 7.30 -11.38 17.76
CA ILE A 1 7.15 -11.02 19.21
C ILE A 1 6.85 -9.54 19.36
N ARG A 2 7.75 -8.61 18.98
CA ARG A 2 7.58 -7.15 19.12
C ARG A 2 6.18 -6.65 18.72
N ASP A 3 5.74 -6.93 17.49
CA ASP A 3 4.49 -6.39 16.94
C ASP A 3 3.24 -6.97 17.62
N VAL A 4 3.30 -8.25 17.99
CA VAL A 4 2.21 -8.94 18.71
C VAL A 4 2.11 -8.41 20.15
N THR A 5 3.24 -8.20 20.82
CA THR A 5 3.26 -7.57 22.15
C THR A 5 2.71 -6.15 22.09
N MET A 6 3.04 -5.40 21.04
CA MET A 6 2.50 -4.06 20.85
C MET A 6 0.97 -4.09 20.69
N LEU A 7 0.44 -4.98 19.85
CA LEU A 7 -1.02 -5.13 19.72
C LEU A 7 -1.67 -5.57 21.03
N LEU A 8 -1.04 -6.49 21.79
CA LEU A 8 -1.54 -6.91 23.10
C LEU A 8 -1.64 -5.75 24.08
N VAL A 9 -0.57 -4.94 24.19
CA VAL A 9 -0.54 -3.77 25.07
C VAL A 9 -1.57 -2.73 24.63
N THR A 10 -1.69 -2.46 23.33
CA THR A 10 -2.69 -1.54 22.79
C THR A 10 -4.11 -2.00 23.11
N ASN A 11 -4.43 -3.28 22.88
CA ASN A 11 -5.75 -3.81 23.23
C ASN A 11 -6.04 -3.68 24.72
N LEU A 12 -5.09 -4.04 25.59
CA LEU A 12 -5.25 -3.91 27.04
C LEU A 12 -5.47 -2.46 27.46
N LEU A 13 -4.69 -1.53 26.92
CA LEU A 13 -4.80 -0.11 27.23
C LEU A 13 -6.15 0.46 26.78
N VAL A 14 -6.55 0.22 25.54
CA VAL A 14 -7.82 0.73 25.00
C VAL A 14 -9.02 0.09 25.70
N PHE A 15 -8.96 -1.22 25.96
CA PHE A 15 -10.03 -1.94 26.66
C PHE A 15 -10.21 -1.44 28.10
N THR A 16 -9.10 -1.25 28.83
CA THR A 16 -9.15 -0.74 30.21
C THR A 16 -9.63 0.71 30.26
N GLN A 17 -9.20 1.55 29.31
CA GLN A 17 -9.64 2.93 29.18
C GLN A 17 -11.18 3.00 29.02
N PHE A 18 -11.74 2.27 28.06
CA PHE A 18 -13.17 2.28 27.81
C PHE A 18 -14.00 1.57 28.89
N THR A 19 -13.45 0.55 29.56
CA THR A 19 -14.22 -0.22 30.56
C THR A 19 -14.21 0.43 31.94
N TYR A 20 -13.09 1.01 32.38
CA TYR A 20 -12.94 1.53 33.74
C TYR A 20 -13.10 3.04 33.84
N GLN A 21 -12.55 3.81 32.89
CA GLN A 21 -12.68 5.26 32.93
C GLN A 21 -13.97 5.71 32.25
N GLY A 22 -14.35 5.07 31.15
CA GLY A 22 -15.59 5.37 30.42
C GLY A 22 -15.59 6.75 29.74
N THR A 23 -14.55 7.56 29.96
CA THR A 23 -14.33 8.88 29.37
C THR A 23 -13.06 8.89 28.52
N ILE A 24 -13.12 9.62 27.42
CA ILE A 24 -11.98 9.94 26.57
C ILE A 24 -11.71 11.43 26.71
N ASP A 25 -10.58 11.76 27.31
CA ASP A 25 -10.10 13.11 27.48
C ASP A 25 -8.92 13.39 26.53
N GLY A 26 -8.52 14.67 26.47
CA GLY A 26 -7.40 15.07 25.63
C GLY A 26 -6.06 14.43 26.03
N TYR A 27 -5.91 13.98 27.28
CA TYR A 27 -4.71 13.25 27.72
C TYR A 27 -4.66 11.85 27.12
N SER A 28 -5.75 11.10 27.16
CA SER A 28 -5.85 9.75 26.60
C SER A 28 -5.52 9.72 25.11
N ILE A 29 -6.06 10.69 24.37
CA ILE A 29 -5.76 10.86 22.94
C ILE A 29 -4.26 11.10 22.73
N ARG A 30 -3.66 12.05 23.48
CA ARG A 30 -2.21 12.32 23.37
C ARG A 30 -1.38 11.10 23.74
N LEU A 31 -1.80 10.33 24.74
CA LEU A 31 -1.13 9.11 25.15
C LEU A 31 -1.11 8.09 24.01
N TRP A 32 -2.25 7.83 23.36
CA TRP A 32 -2.33 6.89 22.23
C TRP A 32 -1.43 7.28 21.07
N LEU A 33 -1.48 8.56 20.65
CA LEU A 33 -0.62 9.07 19.59
C LEU A 33 0.86 8.97 19.97
N SER A 34 1.20 9.31 21.22
CA SER A 34 2.58 9.26 21.72
C SER A 34 3.13 7.83 21.75
N ILE A 35 2.32 6.86 22.19
CA ILE A 35 2.68 5.44 22.20
C ILE A 35 2.97 4.96 20.77
N TYR A 36 2.13 5.33 19.80
CA TYR A 36 2.36 4.96 18.40
C TYR A 36 3.67 5.55 17.86
N PHE A 37 3.92 6.85 18.10
CA PHE A 37 5.17 7.49 17.67
C PHE A 37 6.40 6.84 18.29
N VAL A 38 6.35 6.52 19.59
CA VAL A 38 7.44 5.80 20.27
C VAL A 38 7.62 4.41 19.66
N TYR A 39 6.54 3.68 19.39
CA TYR A 39 6.60 2.38 18.73
C TYR A 39 7.27 2.46 17.36
N VAL A 40 6.85 3.37 16.49
CA VAL A 40 7.46 3.58 15.16
C VAL A 40 8.93 3.95 15.29
N LEU A 41 9.29 4.82 16.23
CA LEU A 41 10.67 5.20 16.47
C LEU A 41 11.52 4.02 16.95
N VAL A 42 11.00 3.17 17.84
CA VAL A 42 11.68 1.94 18.27
C VAL A 42 11.86 0.97 17.10
N VAL A 43 10.85 0.81 16.25
CA VAL A 43 10.94 -0.03 15.05
C VAL A 43 12.01 0.51 14.09
N ALA A 44 11.98 1.80 13.79
CA ALA A 44 12.94 2.44 12.89
C ALA A 44 14.38 2.38 13.43
N LEU A 45 14.57 2.59 14.74
CA LEU A 45 15.88 2.47 15.38
C LEU A 45 16.38 1.01 15.39
N SER A 46 15.48 0.06 15.65
CA SER A 46 15.79 -1.37 15.60
C SER A 46 16.24 -1.78 14.20
N ASP A 47 15.52 -1.34 13.17
CA ASP A 47 15.84 -1.64 11.77
C ASP A 47 17.16 -0.99 11.35
N TRP A 48 17.35 0.29 11.68
CA TRP A 48 18.61 0.99 11.47
C TRP A 48 19.80 0.30 12.17
N TYR A 49 19.61 -0.16 13.41
CA TYR A 49 20.64 -0.89 14.14
C TYR A 49 20.98 -2.22 13.48
N HIS A 50 19.97 -2.98 13.06
CA HIS A 50 20.15 -4.26 12.39
C HIS A 50 20.90 -4.10 11.06
N ASN A 51 20.48 -3.12 10.25
CA ASN A 51 21.10 -2.77 8.98
C ASN A 51 22.54 -2.31 9.12
N LYS A 52 22.84 -1.49 10.12
CA LYS A 52 24.18 -0.92 10.27
C LYS A 52 25.20 -1.85 10.94
N PHE A 53 24.76 -2.67 11.89
CA PHE A 53 25.68 -3.40 12.77
C PHE A 53 25.54 -4.92 12.71
N VAL A 54 24.34 -5.44 12.45
CA VAL A 54 24.08 -6.88 12.56
C VAL A 54 24.29 -7.59 11.21
N PHE A 55 23.73 -7.09 10.11
CA PHE A 55 23.95 -7.70 8.79
C PHE A 55 25.44 -7.80 8.41
N PRO A 56 26.25 -6.73 8.54
CA PRO A 56 27.69 -6.82 8.24
C PRO A 56 28.47 -7.75 9.18
N LYS A 57 27.88 -8.14 10.31
CA LYS A 57 28.47 -9.10 11.25
C LYS A 57 28.06 -10.53 10.91
N LEU A 58 26.81 -10.74 10.48
CA LEU A 58 26.30 -12.04 10.04
C LEU A 58 26.97 -12.50 8.75
N GLU A 59 27.10 -11.62 7.75
CA GLU A 59 27.81 -11.91 6.50
C GLU A 59 29.26 -12.33 6.78
N ARG A 60 29.96 -11.58 7.66
CA ARG A 60 31.32 -11.94 8.09
C ARG A 60 31.40 -13.31 8.75
N ASN A 61 30.43 -13.64 9.61
CA ASN A 61 30.40 -14.93 10.29
C ASN A 61 30.08 -16.08 9.32
N GLN A 62 29.18 -15.89 8.35
CA GLN A 62 28.86 -16.90 7.34
C GLN A 62 30.08 -17.22 6.48
N ILE A 63 30.76 -16.20 5.97
CA ILE A 63 32.01 -16.36 5.19
C ILE A 63 33.07 -17.09 6.04
N GLU A 64 33.21 -16.76 7.33
CA GLU A 64 34.14 -17.45 8.23
C GLU A 64 33.77 -18.93 8.47
N THR A 65 32.48 -19.26 8.42
CA THR A 65 31.98 -20.64 8.62
C THR A 65 32.19 -21.46 7.35
N GLU A 66 31.84 -20.92 6.18
CA GLU A 66 32.11 -21.55 4.88
C GLU A 66 33.60 -21.79 4.66
N TRP A 67 34.45 -20.86 5.11
CA TRP A 67 35.91 -21.03 5.05
C TRP A 67 36.40 -22.17 5.94
N LYS A 68 35.88 -22.31 7.16
CA LYS A 68 36.20 -23.45 8.06
C LYS A 68 35.73 -24.78 7.48
N GLU A 69 34.58 -24.81 6.81
CA GLU A 69 34.08 -26.00 6.12
C GLU A 69 35.00 -26.37 4.93
N GLN A 70 35.44 -25.40 4.13
CA GLN A 70 36.39 -25.61 3.03
C GLN A 70 37.78 -26.06 3.51
N GLU A 71 38.27 -25.53 4.64
CA GLU A 71 39.53 -25.94 5.27
C GLU A 71 39.45 -27.39 5.79
N HIS A 72 38.28 -27.81 6.29
CA HIS A 72 38.02 -29.19 6.70
C HIS A 72 37.89 -30.18 5.52
N GLU A 73 37.45 -29.73 4.34
CA GLU A 73 37.37 -30.55 3.12
C GLU A 73 38.71 -30.70 2.37
N GLY A 74 39.80 -30.10 2.86
CA GLY A 74 41.14 -30.27 2.29
C GLY A 74 41.34 -29.59 0.93
N ILE A 75 40.49 -28.62 0.59
CA ILE A 75 40.62 -27.80 -0.62
C ILE A 75 41.52 -26.61 -0.29
N ASP A 76 42.71 -26.58 -0.90
CA ASP A 76 43.75 -25.56 -0.69
C ASP A 76 43.23 -24.14 -1.08
N PRO A 77 43.01 -23.21 -0.12
CA PRO A 77 42.43 -21.91 -0.44
C PRO A 77 43.51 -21.00 -1.05
N LYS A 78 43.36 -20.65 -2.32
CA LYS A 78 44.28 -19.82 -3.11
C LYS A 78 44.37 -18.34 -2.69
N LEU A 79 43.77 -17.90 -1.58
CA LEU A 79 43.77 -16.49 -1.18
C LEU A 79 44.24 -16.32 0.27
N SER A 80 45.23 -15.45 0.47
CA SER A 80 45.83 -15.22 1.79
C SER A 80 44.90 -14.41 2.69
N LYS A 81 45.03 -14.58 4.01
CA LYS A 81 44.24 -13.87 5.03
C LYS A 81 44.29 -12.34 4.89
N GLU A 82 45.39 -11.80 4.35
CA GLU A 82 45.59 -10.35 4.15
C GLU A 82 44.85 -9.83 2.91
N GLU A 83 44.75 -10.62 1.84
CA GLU A 83 43.99 -10.26 0.64
C GLU A 83 42.48 -10.27 0.88
N ILE A 84 41.97 -11.19 1.69
CA ILE A 84 40.55 -11.23 2.09
C ILE A 84 40.21 -10.05 3.00
N VAL A 85 41.10 -9.64 3.91
CA VAL A 85 40.90 -8.43 4.72
C VAL A 85 40.88 -7.18 3.84
N ASP A 86 41.72 -7.12 2.81
CA ASP A 86 41.73 -6.02 1.84
C ASP A 86 40.47 -6.01 0.94
N GLU A 87 39.95 -7.18 0.55
CA GLU A 87 38.67 -7.34 -0.16
C GLU A 87 37.46 -7.00 0.72
N LEU A 88 37.47 -7.44 1.99
CA LEU A 88 36.47 -7.09 3.01
C LEU A 88 36.47 -5.59 3.30
N THR A 89 37.63 -4.93 3.26
CA THR A 89 37.74 -3.47 3.43
C THR A 89 37.19 -2.72 2.21
N LYS A 90 37.20 -3.34 1.02
CA LYS A 90 36.57 -2.81 -0.21
C LYS A 90 35.06 -3.08 -0.28
N LEU A 91 34.57 -4.15 0.34
CA LEU A 91 33.14 -4.51 0.42
C LEU A 91 32.39 -3.75 1.52
N VAL A 92 33.08 -3.25 2.55
CA VAL A 92 32.54 -2.20 3.43
C VAL A 92 32.56 -0.90 2.63
N PRO A 93 31.41 -0.29 2.28
CA PRO A 93 31.43 0.95 1.53
C PRO A 93 32.13 2.02 2.36
N ASP A 94 33.32 2.42 1.90
CA ASP A 94 34.04 3.56 2.41
C ASP A 94 33.13 4.77 2.20
N LYS A 95 32.57 5.29 3.30
CA LYS A 95 31.80 6.53 3.31
C LYS A 95 32.74 7.71 3.04
N GLN A 96 33.23 7.81 1.81
CA GLN A 96 33.73 9.06 1.30
C GLN A 96 32.55 9.97 0.96
N HIS A 97 32.20 10.80 1.94
CA HIS A 97 31.82 12.20 1.75
C HIS A 97 31.05 12.53 0.45
N GLY A 98 29.84 11.99 0.32
CA GLY A 98 28.83 12.41 -0.65
C GLY A 98 27.55 12.78 0.10
N ARG A 99 27.06 13.99 -0.14
CA ARG A 99 25.90 14.68 0.47
C ARG A 99 24.83 13.81 1.15
N LEU A 100 24.42 14.29 2.32
CA LEU A 100 23.33 13.87 3.21
C LEU A 100 21.90 13.88 2.58
N SER A 101 21.72 13.71 1.26
CA SER A 101 20.40 13.81 0.61
C SER A 101 19.67 12.49 0.34
N ASN A 102 20.32 11.33 0.42
CA ASN A 102 19.75 10.10 -0.16
C ASN A 102 19.10 9.14 0.84
N THR A 103 18.90 9.51 2.10
CA THR A 103 18.19 8.65 3.08
C THR A 103 16.72 8.48 2.70
N MET A 104 16.12 9.52 2.11
CA MET A 104 14.72 9.48 1.68
C MET A 104 14.58 8.72 0.37
N ASP A 105 15.50 8.93 -0.59
CA ASP A 105 15.51 8.18 -1.85
C ASP A 105 15.70 6.67 -1.61
N HIS A 106 16.60 6.30 -0.69
CA HIS A 106 16.83 4.89 -0.35
C HIS A 106 15.66 4.28 0.46
N MET A 107 15.01 5.05 1.34
CA MET A 107 13.77 4.61 2.00
C MET A 107 12.61 4.43 1.00
N LEU A 108 12.47 5.36 0.06
CA LEU A 108 11.43 5.33 -0.96
C LEU A 108 11.65 4.20 -1.98
N GLU A 109 12.90 3.89 -2.30
CA GLU A 109 13.29 2.76 -3.15
C GLU A 109 13.01 1.41 -2.46
N VAL A 110 13.33 1.28 -1.16
CA VAL A 110 12.95 0.11 -0.34
C VAL A 110 11.43 -0.02 -0.21
N MET A 111 10.69 1.09 -0.24
CA MET A 111 9.22 1.11 -0.29
C MET A 111 8.65 0.88 -1.71
N SER A 112 9.45 1.02 -2.77
CA SER A 112 9.05 0.87 -4.17
C SER A 112 9.31 -0.54 -4.72
N ASN A 113 10.30 -1.25 -4.18
CA ASN A 113 10.69 -2.61 -4.64
C ASN A 113 9.71 -3.72 -4.21
N TYR A 114 8.48 -3.39 -3.82
CA TYR A 114 7.43 -4.38 -3.54
C TYR A 114 6.82 -4.97 -4.82
N ASP A 115 6.93 -4.26 -5.95
CA ASP A 115 6.28 -4.62 -7.22
C ASP A 115 7.22 -5.28 -8.25
N ASP A 116 8.54 -5.31 -8.00
CA ASP A 116 9.46 -5.90 -8.97
C ASP A 116 9.41 -7.44 -8.90
N GLU A 117 9.12 -8.07 -10.05
CA GLU A 117 9.56 -9.44 -10.30
C GLU A 117 11.04 -9.49 -9.96
N ILE A 118 11.41 -10.29 -8.96
CA ILE A 118 12.77 -10.43 -8.48
C ILE A 118 13.64 -10.85 -9.66
N ASP A 119 14.33 -9.88 -10.24
CA ASP A 119 15.29 -10.08 -11.29
C ASP A 119 16.41 -10.95 -10.69
N SER A 120 16.58 -12.13 -11.27
CA SER A 120 17.36 -13.25 -10.72
C SER A 120 18.85 -12.98 -10.45
N ASN A 121 19.33 -11.74 -10.62
CA ASN A 121 20.75 -11.37 -10.56
C ASN A 121 21.06 -10.16 -9.66
N LEU A 122 20.11 -9.64 -8.87
CA LEU A 122 20.39 -8.60 -7.88
C LEU A 122 20.37 -9.18 -6.47
N GLY A 123 21.44 -8.87 -5.72
CA GLY A 123 21.80 -9.47 -4.45
C GLY A 123 20.66 -9.57 -3.45
N GLU A 124 20.66 -10.72 -2.79
CA GLU A 124 19.73 -11.16 -1.76
C GLU A 124 19.48 -10.07 -0.72
N SER A 125 18.24 -9.57 -0.63
CA SER A 125 17.80 -8.94 0.61
C SER A 125 17.70 -10.04 1.66
N GLY A 126 18.49 -9.91 2.74
CA GLY A 126 18.74 -10.93 3.78
C GLY A 126 17.55 -11.33 4.65
N TRP A 127 16.34 -11.30 4.10
CA TRP A 127 15.08 -11.66 4.76
C TRP A 127 14.48 -12.98 4.27
N ALA A 128 15.01 -13.58 3.20
CA ALA A 128 14.45 -14.81 2.62
C ALA A 128 15.54 -15.86 2.37
N LYS A 129 15.60 -16.88 3.23
CA LYS A 129 16.27 -18.13 2.90
C LYS A 129 15.34 -18.91 1.96
N LYS A 130 15.68 -19.03 0.68
CA LYS A 130 14.94 -19.89 -0.27
C LYS A 130 15.16 -21.36 0.13
N GLU A 131 14.11 -22.02 0.61
CA GLU A 131 13.96 -23.46 0.35
C GLU A 131 13.42 -23.59 -1.08
N SER A 132 14.27 -24.10 -1.96
CA SER A 132 13.98 -24.32 -3.37
C SER A 132 13.06 -25.53 -3.53
N ASP A 133 11.82 -25.31 -3.97
CA ASP A 133 11.05 -26.31 -4.72
C ASP A 133 9.95 -25.62 -5.55
N GLY A 134 10.21 -25.42 -6.84
CA GLY A 134 9.21 -25.51 -7.92
C GLY A 134 7.91 -24.69 -7.87
N ILE A 135 7.87 -23.50 -7.26
CA ILE A 135 6.65 -22.67 -7.26
C ILE A 135 6.63 -21.73 -8.48
N GLU A 136 5.66 -21.93 -9.37
CA GLU A 136 5.34 -21.03 -10.50
C GLU A 136 5.06 -19.60 -10.00
N PRO A 137 5.40 -18.56 -10.78
CA PRO A 137 5.10 -17.18 -10.41
C PRO A 137 3.57 -16.98 -10.34
N LEU A 138 3.06 -16.84 -9.12
CA LEU A 138 1.64 -16.63 -8.85
C LEU A 138 1.35 -15.12 -8.85
N MET A 139 0.41 -14.72 -9.70
CA MET A 139 -0.05 -13.34 -9.85
C MET A 139 -0.52 -12.74 -8.53
N VAL A 140 0.04 -11.59 -8.20
CA VAL A 140 -0.44 -10.71 -7.13
C VAL A 140 -1.74 -10.08 -7.62
N VAL A 141 -2.89 -10.50 -7.08
CA VAL A 141 -4.15 -9.80 -7.31
C VAL A 141 -4.11 -8.52 -6.47
N HIS A 142 -3.61 -7.42 -7.05
CA HIS A 142 -3.75 -6.10 -6.45
C HIS A 142 -5.25 -5.74 -6.38
N PRO A 143 -5.79 -5.27 -5.24
CA PRO A 143 -7.16 -4.75 -5.12
C PRO A 143 -7.41 -3.44 -5.90
N HIS A 144 -6.49 -3.05 -6.76
CA HIS A 144 -6.62 -1.92 -7.65
C HIS A 144 -6.20 -2.39 -9.04
N HIS A 145 -7.14 -2.43 -9.97
CA HIS A 145 -6.92 -2.66 -11.41
C HIS A 145 -6.04 -1.54 -12.03
N GLY A 146 -4.78 -1.48 -11.62
CA GLY A 146 -3.65 -1.02 -12.41
C GLY A 146 -3.07 -2.26 -13.05
N GLY A 147 -3.52 -2.58 -14.26
CA GLY A 147 -2.85 -3.59 -15.06
C GLY A 147 -1.38 -3.21 -15.17
N VAL A 148 -0.51 -4.03 -14.60
CA VAL A 148 0.91 -4.04 -14.94
C VAL A 148 0.93 -4.40 -16.42
N ILE A 149 1.28 -3.43 -17.25
CA ILE A 149 1.42 -3.63 -18.70
C ILE A 149 2.47 -4.72 -18.88
N ASN A 150 2.05 -5.92 -19.24
CA ASN A 150 2.97 -7.01 -19.53
C ASN A 150 3.83 -6.61 -20.74
N MET A 151 5.09 -6.25 -20.48
CA MET A 151 6.05 -5.77 -21.48
C MET A 151 6.23 -6.78 -22.63
N SER A 152 6.03 -8.07 -22.37
CA SER A 152 6.15 -9.13 -23.37
C SER A 152 4.98 -9.15 -24.37
N ALA A 153 3.77 -8.80 -23.94
CA ALA A 153 2.59 -8.75 -24.81
C ALA A 153 2.63 -7.55 -25.76
N ARG A 154 3.21 -6.43 -25.33
CA ARG A 154 3.39 -5.23 -26.18
C ARG A 154 4.38 -5.47 -27.33
N ASN A 155 5.49 -6.18 -27.10
CA ASN A 155 6.44 -6.50 -28.18
C ASN A 155 5.84 -7.43 -29.24
N LYS A 156 4.90 -8.32 -28.86
CA LYS A 156 4.10 -9.11 -29.82
C LYS A 156 3.03 -8.27 -30.54
N LEU A 157 2.29 -7.42 -29.82
CA LEU A 157 1.22 -6.60 -30.41
C LEU A 157 1.73 -5.52 -31.37
N ILE A 158 2.92 -4.94 -31.13
CA ILE A 158 3.57 -4.01 -32.05
C ILE A 158 4.01 -4.71 -33.34
N GLN A 159 4.36 -6.00 -33.28
CA GLN A 159 4.66 -6.79 -34.47
C GLN A 159 3.40 -7.21 -35.25
N GLU A 160 2.25 -7.39 -34.58
CA GLU A 160 1.05 -7.96 -35.20
C GLU A 160 -0.04 -6.96 -35.61
N THR A 161 0.07 -5.67 -35.29
CA THR A 161 -0.83 -4.63 -35.85
C THR A 161 -0.15 -3.82 -36.95
N PRO A 162 -0.36 -4.14 -38.24
CA PRO A 162 0.16 -3.35 -39.34
C PRO A 162 -0.78 -2.17 -39.61
N LEU A 163 -0.93 -1.26 -38.65
CA LEU A 163 -1.43 0.08 -38.98
C LEU A 163 -0.23 0.89 -39.47
N ARG A 164 0.14 0.60 -40.72
CA ARG A 164 1.09 1.39 -41.52
C ARG A 164 0.76 2.87 -41.31
N LEU A 165 1.72 3.62 -40.77
CA LEU A 165 1.74 5.07 -41.04
C LEU A 165 1.58 5.22 -42.56
N PRO A 166 0.65 6.05 -43.06
CA PRO A 166 0.73 6.48 -44.43
C PRO A 166 2.08 7.16 -44.59
N SER A 167 2.98 6.54 -45.35
CA SER A 167 4.32 7.03 -45.69
C SER A 167 4.27 8.23 -46.66
N GLN A 168 3.28 9.11 -46.48
CA GLN A 168 3.04 10.28 -47.32
C GLN A 168 2.68 11.51 -46.47
N ILE A 169 3.46 11.80 -45.42
CA ILE A 169 3.76 13.19 -45.02
C ILE A 169 5.19 13.19 -44.47
N SER A 170 6.19 12.90 -45.32
CA SER A 170 7.61 13.16 -45.00
C SER A 170 8.15 14.43 -45.65
N ASP A 171 7.37 15.15 -46.44
CA ASP A 171 7.84 16.33 -47.18
C ASP A 171 6.87 17.52 -47.08
N ILE A 172 6.70 18.06 -45.87
CA ILE A 172 6.31 19.47 -45.73
C ILE A 172 7.34 20.13 -44.82
N SER A 173 8.41 20.59 -45.46
CA SER A 173 9.48 21.43 -44.91
C SER A 173 9.00 22.85 -44.60
N GLY A 174 7.87 22.96 -43.90
CA GLY A 174 7.30 24.22 -43.45
C GLY A 174 6.66 24.01 -42.09
N GLU A 175 7.38 24.38 -41.03
CA GLU A 175 6.82 24.48 -39.67
C GLU A 175 5.75 25.58 -39.64
N SER A 176 4.54 25.25 -40.08
CA SER A 176 3.36 26.00 -39.70
C SER A 176 2.97 25.55 -38.30
N ALA A 177 2.71 26.49 -37.39
CA ALA A 177 2.23 26.19 -36.03
C ALA A 177 1.01 25.23 -36.04
N SER A 178 0.21 25.26 -37.11
CA SER A 178 -0.92 24.34 -37.33
C SER A 178 -0.51 22.86 -37.49
N ALA A 179 0.61 22.57 -38.14
CA ALA A 179 1.13 21.21 -38.32
C ALA A 179 1.68 20.64 -37.01
N GLY A 180 2.31 21.47 -36.18
CA GLY A 180 2.77 21.11 -34.84
C GLY A 180 1.61 20.77 -33.90
N VAL A 181 0.55 21.60 -33.90
CA VAL A 181 -0.68 21.38 -33.11
C VAL A 181 -1.40 20.10 -33.55
N TYR A 182 -1.50 19.84 -34.86
CA TYR A 182 -2.11 18.62 -35.38
C TYR A 182 -1.31 17.37 -34.98
N LYS A 183 0.02 17.40 -35.09
CA LYS A 183 0.90 16.29 -34.68
C LYS A 183 0.78 16.02 -33.18
N PHE A 184 0.73 17.07 -32.37
CA PHE A 184 0.51 17.01 -30.92
C PHE A 184 -0.85 16.39 -30.57
N TYR A 185 -1.94 16.88 -31.16
CA TYR A 185 -3.29 16.37 -30.93
C TYR A 185 -3.41 14.89 -31.33
N LYS A 186 -2.89 14.52 -32.49
CA LYS A 186 -2.91 13.14 -32.99
C LYS A 186 -2.11 12.20 -32.10
N ARG A 187 -0.98 12.66 -31.54
CA ARG A 187 -0.18 11.87 -30.59
C ARG A 187 -0.96 11.58 -29.31
N ASN A 188 -1.47 12.61 -28.63
CA ASN A 188 -2.18 12.44 -27.36
C ASN A 188 -3.44 11.58 -27.51
N THR A 189 -4.17 11.72 -28.63
CA THR A 189 -5.34 10.89 -28.93
C THR A 189 -4.98 9.44 -29.23
N THR A 190 -3.80 9.18 -29.82
CA THR A 190 -3.32 7.82 -30.06
C THR A 190 -2.91 7.14 -28.74
N GLU A 191 -2.15 7.82 -27.87
CA GLU A 191 -1.78 7.28 -26.56
C GLU A 191 -3.01 7.01 -25.68
N LEU A 192 -3.96 7.94 -25.63
CA LEU A 192 -5.19 7.78 -24.86
C LEU A 192 -6.08 6.66 -25.40
N SER A 193 -6.20 6.53 -26.72
CA SER A 193 -7.00 5.46 -27.33
C SER A 193 -6.37 4.09 -27.12
N ALA A 194 -5.05 3.97 -27.24
CA ALA A 194 -4.33 2.74 -26.91
C ALA A 194 -4.57 2.31 -25.44
N TYR A 195 -4.44 3.25 -24.48
CA TYR A 195 -4.71 2.97 -23.07
C TYR A 195 -6.11 2.41 -22.83
N TRP A 196 -7.14 3.05 -23.41
CA TRP A 196 -8.52 2.58 -23.24
C TRP A 196 -8.74 1.24 -23.92
N ILE A 197 -8.20 1.02 -25.12
CA ILE A 197 -8.32 -0.26 -25.83
C ILE A 197 -7.76 -1.40 -24.97
N ASP A 198 -6.58 -1.21 -24.38
CA ASP A 198 -5.97 -2.21 -23.51
C ASP A 198 -6.79 -2.41 -22.24
N PHE A 199 -7.28 -1.33 -21.62
CA PHE A 199 -8.19 -1.43 -20.48
C PHE A 199 -9.48 -2.24 -20.80
N TRP A 200 -10.08 -2.02 -21.97
CA TRP A 200 -11.27 -2.79 -22.39
C TRP A 200 -10.94 -4.26 -22.68
N LYS A 201 -9.76 -4.54 -23.25
CA LYS A 201 -9.29 -5.91 -23.47
C LYS A 201 -9.07 -6.65 -22.16
N ASP A 202 -8.46 -5.99 -21.17
CA ASP A 202 -8.23 -6.58 -19.85
C ASP A 202 -9.53 -7.00 -19.15
N ILE A 203 -10.63 -6.25 -19.37
CA ILE A 203 -11.93 -6.60 -18.78
C ILE A 203 -12.60 -7.74 -19.54
N TYR A 204 -12.79 -7.60 -20.85
CA TYR A 204 -13.68 -8.50 -21.61
C TYR A 204 -12.97 -9.64 -22.32
N HIS A 205 -11.70 -9.46 -22.69
CA HIS A 205 -10.93 -10.37 -23.53
C HIS A 205 -9.82 -11.10 -22.78
N ASN A 206 -9.61 -10.80 -21.49
CA ASN A 206 -8.75 -11.61 -20.65
C ASN A 206 -9.37 -13.01 -20.44
N GLU A 207 -8.61 -14.05 -20.78
CA GLU A 207 -9.03 -15.46 -20.68
C GLU A 207 -9.16 -15.92 -19.23
N GLU A 208 -8.53 -15.21 -18.30
CA GLU A 208 -8.55 -15.50 -16.86
C GLU A 208 -9.84 -15.05 -16.17
N ASN A 209 -10.59 -14.12 -16.76
CA ASN A 209 -11.80 -13.58 -16.16
C ASN A 209 -12.98 -14.52 -16.41
N ASN A 210 -13.60 -15.03 -15.34
CA ASN A 210 -14.83 -15.79 -15.44
C ASN A 210 -16.01 -14.90 -15.85
N LEU A 211 -17.14 -15.51 -16.23
CA LEU A 211 -18.36 -14.76 -16.58
C LEU A 211 -18.84 -13.88 -15.42
N LEU A 212 -18.68 -14.35 -14.18
CA LEU A 212 -19.01 -13.59 -12.98
C LEU A 212 -18.08 -12.37 -12.85
N ASP A 213 -16.78 -12.55 -13.05
CA ASP A 213 -15.79 -11.47 -12.97
C ASP A 213 -16.08 -10.40 -14.03
N LYS A 214 -16.38 -10.82 -15.26
CA LYS A 214 -16.79 -9.89 -16.34
C LYS A 214 -18.06 -9.12 -16.00
N PHE A 215 -19.03 -9.76 -15.37
CA PHE A 215 -20.26 -9.10 -14.91
C PHE A 215 -19.98 -8.08 -13.80
N LEU A 216 -19.23 -8.46 -12.77
CA LEU A 216 -18.86 -7.55 -11.67
C LEU A 216 -18.02 -6.36 -12.16
N LEU A 217 -17.02 -6.61 -13.00
CA LEU A 217 -16.19 -5.56 -13.59
C LEU A 217 -17.02 -4.61 -14.47
N THR A 218 -18.05 -5.12 -15.15
CA THR A 218 -18.96 -4.26 -15.92
C THR A 218 -19.80 -3.36 -15.01
N LEU A 219 -20.20 -3.83 -13.84
CA LEU A 219 -20.90 -3.01 -12.84
C LEU A 219 -19.98 -1.98 -12.17
N GLU A 220 -18.71 -2.33 -11.96
CA GLU A 220 -17.69 -1.43 -11.39
C GLU A 220 -17.20 -0.38 -12.40
N LEU A 221 -17.29 -0.69 -13.70
CA LEU A 221 -16.78 0.12 -14.80
C LEU A 221 -17.07 1.63 -14.70
N PRO A 222 -18.31 2.12 -14.50
CA PRO A 222 -18.58 3.55 -14.41
C PRO A 222 -17.80 4.21 -13.26
N PHE A 223 -17.72 3.56 -12.10
CA PHE A 223 -16.96 4.05 -10.95
C PHE A 223 -15.46 4.02 -11.20
N THR A 224 -14.97 2.97 -11.85
CA THR A 224 -13.55 2.85 -12.23
C THR A 224 -13.14 3.95 -13.21
N ILE A 225 -14.00 4.29 -14.18
CA ILE A 225 -13.74 5.39 -15.12
C ILE A 225 -13.68 6.72 -14.36
N CYS A 226 -14.65 7.02 -13.50
CA CYS A 226 -14.66 8.23 -12.69
C CYS A 226 -13.42 8.34 -11.78
N ARG A 227 -13.01 7.23 -11.15
CA ARG A 227 -11.82 7.17 -10.31
C ARG A 227 -10.54 7.40 -11.13
N LYS A 228 -10.36 6.68 -12.25
CA LYS A 228 -9.19 6.87 -13.13
C LYS A 228 -9.13 8.28 -13.73
N ALA A 229 -10.29 8.89 -13.96
CA ALA A 229 -10.39 10.25 -14.47
C ALA A 229 -10.13 11.32 -13.42
N SER A 230 -10.14 11.02 -12.12
CA SER A 230 -9.94 12.02 -11.05
C SER A 230 -8.70 11.76 -10.20
N VAL A 231 -8.22 10.52 -10.11
CA VAL A 231 -7.04 10.16 -9.31
C VAL A 231 -5.82 10.05 -10.22
N PRO A 232 -4.84 10.96 -10.12
CA PRO A 232 -3.58 10.80 -10.82
C PRO A 232 -2.78 9.65 -10.20
N ILE A 233 -2.31 8.75 -11.08
CA ILE A 233 -1.55 7.56 -10.70
C ILE A 233 -0.15 7.69 -11.30
N THR A 234 0.86 7.39 -10.49
CA THR A 234 2.23 7.24 -10.93
C THR A 234 2.52 5.77 -11.22
N CYS A 235 3.13 5.46 -12.36
CA CYS A 235 3.46 4.10 -12.74
C CYS A 235 4.98 3.90 -12.77
N ASN A 236 5.45 2.78 -12.24
CA ASN A 236 6.81 2.28 -12.42
C ASN A 236 6.88 1.62 -13.81
N GLY A 237 7.15 2.42 -14.85
CA GLY A 237 7.20 1.96 -16.24
C GLY A 237 6.59 2.96 -17.22
N TYR A 238 5.92 2.45 -18.26
CA TYR A 238 5.25 3.30 -19.25
C TYR A 238 4.03 3.99 -18.61
N TYR A 239 4.01 5.32 -18.63
CA TYR A 239 2.86 6.10 -18.16
C TYR A 239 2.13 6.76 -19.33
N CYS A 240 0.80 6.70 -19.31
CA CYS A 240 -0.03 7.42 -20.26
C CYS A 240 -0.13 8.89 -19.85
N ARG A 241 0.69 9.73 -20.49
CA ARG A 241 0.75 11.18 -20.22
C ARG A 241 -0.61 11.88 -20.26
N PRO A 242 -1.45 11.70 -21.30
CA PRO A 242 -2.74 12.40 -21.34
C PRO A 242 -3.64 11.94 -20.19
N MET A 243 -3.52 10.70 -19.71
CA MET A 243 -4.27 10.25 -18.55
C MET A 243 -3.82 10.92 -17.26
N VAL A 244 -2.52 10.94 -16.97
CA VAL A 244 -1.99 11.60 -15.76
C VAL A 244 -2.30 13.09 -15.75
N GLY A 245 -2.18 13.75 -16.90
CA GLY A 245 -2.50 15.17 -17.03
C GLY A 245 -3.99 15.46 -16.90
N LEU A 246 -4.85 14.64 -17.54
CA LEU A 246 -6.30 14.78 -17.48
C LEU A 246 -6.82 14.47 -16.07
N SER A 247 -6.30 13.44 -15.41
CA SER A 247 -6.67 13.11 -14.04
C SER A 247 -6.27 14.19 -13.04
N THR A 248 -5.08 14.78 -13.21
CA THR A 248 -4.62 15.91 -12.38
C THR A 248 -5.42 17.19 -12.63
N ALA A 249 -5.94 17.38 -13.83
CA ALA A 249 -6.81 18.52 -14.13
C ALA A 249 -8.24 18.29 -13.58
N LEU A 250 -8.80 17.10 -13.81
CA LEU A 250 -10.16 16.76 -13.41
C LEU A 250 -10.33 16.52 -11.91
N SER A 251 -9.25 16.15 -11.20
CA SER A 251 -9.23 16.08 -9.74
C SER A 251 -9.69 17.38 -9.08
N THR A 252 -9.49 18.54 -9.73
CA THR A 252 -9.93 19.84 -9.20
C THR A 252 -11.45 19.98 -9.15
N PHE A 253 -12.16 19.46 -10.14
CA PHE A 253 -13.62 19.40 -10.14
C PHE A 253 -14.13 18.39 -9.11
N TRP A 254 -13.43 17.27 -8.93
CA TRP A 254 -13.73 16.33 -7.86
C TRP A 254 -13.57 16.97 -6.47
N LEU A 255 -12.48 17.71 -6.22
CA LEU A 255 -12.28 18.41 -4.96
C LEU A 255 -13.36 19.45 -4.70
N GLN A 256 -13.74 20.24 -5.71
CA GLN A 256 -14.89 21.14 -5.58
C GLN A 256 -16.14 20.37 -5.15
N PHE A 257 -16.49 19.30 -5.87
CA PHE A 257 -17.68 18.50 -5.58
C PHE A 257 -17.64 17.95 -4.15
N TYR A 258 -16.51 17.38 -3.73
CA TYR A 258 -16.33 16.84 -2.40
C TYR A 258 -16.48 17.91 -1.30
N PHE A 259 -15.83 19.07 -1.44
CA PHE A 259 -15.93 20.14 -0.43
C PHE A 259 -17.31 20.81 -0.38
N GLU A 260 -17.99 20.89 -1.52
CA GLU A 260 -19.36 21.40 -1.59
C GLU A 260 -20.35 20.40 -0.98
N HIS A 261 -20.17 19.10 -1.22
CA HIS A 261 -21.03 18.05 -0.66
C HIS A 261 -20.85 17.88 0.85
N GLU A 262 -19.59 17.80 1.31
CA GLU A 262 -19.27 17.42 2.68
C GLU A 262 -19.26 18.60 3.66
N TYR A 263 -18.78 19.77 3.20
CA TYR A 263 -18.57 20.93 4.06
C TYR A 263 -19.44 22.15 3.69
N ASP A 264 -20.33 22.03 2.70
CA ASP A 264 -21.12 23.14 2.13
C ASP A 264 -20.21 24.34 1.72
N MET A 265 -18.96 24.04 1.36
CA MET A 265 -17.94 25.05 1.02
C MET A 265 -17.72 25.08 -0.48
N ASN A 266 -18.11 26.20 -1.11
CA ASN A 266 -17.82 26.41 -2.52
C ASN A 266 -16.40 26.97 -2.73
N LEU A 267 -15.47 26.09 -3.10
CA LEU A 267 -14.06 26.45 -3.26
C LEU A 267 -13.83 27.50 -4.35
N PHE A 268 -14.63 27.53 -5.43
CA PHE A 268 -14.44 28.51 -6.51
C PHE A 268 -14.53 29.96 -6.05
N ASN A 269 -15.36 30.25 -5.04
CA ASN A 269 -15.61 31.61 -4.55
C ASN A 269 -14.62 32.08 -3.47
N MET A 270 -13.80 31.17 -2.91
CA MET A 270 -12.88 31.45 -1.80
C MET A 270 -11.51 31.93 -2.30
N PHE A 271 -11.41 33.18 -2.74
CA PHE A 271 -10.12 33.78 -3.12
C PHE A 271 -9.27 34.15 -1.88
N PRO A 272 -7.96 33.84 -1.83
CA PRO A 272 -7.10 33.23 -2.87
C PRO A 272 -6.93 31.71 -2.77
N PHE A 273 -7.61 31.04 -1.84
CA PHE A 273 -7.50 29.59 -1.60
C PHE A 273 -7.86 28.78 -2.86
N ASN A 274 -8.83 29.25 -3.62
CA ASN A 274 -9.25 28.69 -4.90
C ASN A 274 -8.11 28.56 -5.93
N CYS A 275 -7.24 29.57 -6.03
CA CYS A 275 -6.11 29.55 -6.96
C CYS A 275 -5.10 28.46 -6.59
N LEU A 276 -4.92 28.18 -5.30
CA LEU A 276 -3.99 27.17 -4.82
C LEU A 276 -4.54 25.75 -4.98
N VAL A 277 -5.81 25.52 -4.63
CA VAL A 277 -6.40 24.17 -4.61
C VAL A 277 -6.93 23.74 -5.97
N ILE A 278 -7.42 24.68 -6.78
CA ILE A 278 -8.00 24.40 -8.11
C ILE A 278 -7.06 24.90 -9.21
N GLY A 279 -6.60 26.15 -9.13
CA GLY A 279 -5.79 26.75 -10.18
C GLY A 279 -4.46 26.03 -10.42
N VAL A 280 -3.70 25.75 -9.35
CA VAL A 280 -2.38 25.13 -9.46
C VAL A 280 -2.45 23.70 -10.03
N PRO A 281 -3.27 22.76 -9.51
CA PRO A 281 -3.32 21.41 -10.08
C PRO A 281 -3.86 21.39 -11.52
N PHE A 282 -4.83 22.26 -11.84
CA PHE A 282 -5.33 22.37 -13.21
C PHE A 282 -4.25 22.81 -14.20
N LEU A 283 -3.44 23.82 -13.83
CA LEU A 283 -2.32 24.28 -14.65
C LEU A 283 -1.19 23.25 -14.74
N ILE A 284 -0.92 22.50 -13.67
CA ILE A 284 0.05 21.40 -13.67
C ILE A 284 -0.42 20.29 -14.61
N GLY A 285 -1.68 19.86 -14.50
CA GLY A 285 -2.27 18.84 -15.38
C GLY A 285 -2.18 19.24 -16.85
N LEU A 286 -2.51 20.50 -17.17
CA LEU A 286 -2.35 21.05 -18.51
C LEU A 286 -0.87 21.05 -18.93
N SER A 287 0.03 21.48 -18.06
CA SER A 287 1.48 21.51 -18.34
C SER A 287 2.05 20.13 -18.64
N ILE A 288 1.57 19.08 -17.94
CA ILE A 288 1.97 17.69 -18.21
C ILE A 288 1.54 17.26 -19.62
N ILE A 289 0.33 17.62 -20.04
CA ILE A 289 -0.19 17.29 -21.38
C ILE A 289 0.66 17.97 -22.46
N PHE A 290 1.00 19.25 -22.27
CA PHE A 290 1.69 20.05 -23.29
C PHE A 290 3.21 19.90 -23.32
N PHE A 291 3.89 19.82 -22.17
CA PHE A 291 5.35 20.00 -22.08
C PHE A 291 6.14 18.73 -21.72
N CYS A 292 5.49 17.66 -21.26
CA CYS A 292 6.21 16.45 -20.88
C CYS A 292 6.87 15.76 -22.11
N PRO A 293 8.05 15.13 -22.00
CA PRO A 293 8.62 14.27 -23.06
C PRO A 293 7.83 12.96 -23.20
N GLU A 294 8.08 12.17 -24.25
CA GLU A 294 7.45 10.86 -24.44
C GLU A 294 7.81 9.90 -23.30
N GLY A 295 6.81 9.15 -22.82
CA GLY A 295 6.89 8.31 -21.61
C GLY A 295 7.62 6.98 -21.81
N GLU A 296 8.75 6.99 -22.53
CA GLU A 296 9.64 5.83 -22.58
C GLU A 296 10.57 5.87 -21.36
N GLY A 297 10.14 5.20 -20.28
CA GLY A 297 10.91 5.05 -19.04
C GLY A 297 10.15 5.48 -17.77
N PRO A 298 10.71 5.17 -16.59
CA PRO A 298 10.09 5.53 -15.31
C PRO A 298 10.03 7.05 -15.13
N MET A 299 8.95 7.54 -14.51
CA MET A 299 8.86 8.96 -14.15
C MET A 299 9.99 9.33 -13.17
N PRO A 300 10.70 10.46 -13.37
CA PRO A 300 11.70 10.92 -12.41
C PRO A 300 11.08 11.05 -11.01
N LEU A 301 11.77 10.55 -9.98
CA LEU A 301 11.25 10.48 -8.60
C LEU A 301 10.77 11.84 -8.09
N LEU A 302 11.48 12.91 -8.43
CA LEU A 302 11.12 14.29 -8.06
C LEU A 302 9.75 14.75 -8.60
N VAL A 303 9.28 14.16 -9.70
CA VAL A 303 7.97 14.44 -10.30
C VAL A 303 6.94 13.41 -9.86
N ALA A 304 7.35 12.14 -9.75
CA ALA A 304 6.47 11.06 -9.33
C ALA A 304 5.98 11.26 -7.89
N VAL A 305 6.86 11.57 -6.93
CA VAL A 305 6.49 11.67 -5.51
C VAL A 305 5.39 12.71 -5.25
N PRO A 306 5.48 13.97 -5.73
CA PRO A 306 4.41 14.95 -5.54
C PRO A 306 3.09 14.55 -6.19
N ILE A 307 3.13 13.97 -7.41
CA ILE A 307 1.93 13.54 -8.12
C ILE A 307 1.27 12.35 -7.40
N GLY A 308 2.07 11.39 -6.94
CA GLY A 308 1.61 10.23 -6.18
C GLY A 308 1.00 10.63 -4.84
N LEU A 309 1.64 11.55 -4.10
CA LEU A 309 1.09 12.10 -2.85
C LEU A 309 -0.22 12.86 -3.10
N TYR A 310 -0.29 13.65 -4.17
CA TYR A 310 -1.52 14.33 -4.56
C TYR A 310 -2.62 13.32 -4.92
N GLY A 311 -2.30 12.32 -5.74
CA GLY A 311 -3.21 11.23 -6.09
C GLY A 311 -3.72 10.47 -4.87
N PHE A 312 -2.86 10.20 -3.90
CA PHE A 312 -3.22 9.59 -2.62
C PHE A 312 -4.23 10.46 -1.85
N MET A 313 -4.03 11.77 -1.78
CA MET A 313 -5.00 12.68 -1.13
C MET A 313 -6.36 12.69 -1.84
N ILE A 314 -6.38 12.64 -3.18
CA ILE A 314 -7.64 12.54 -3.94
C ILE A 314 -8.30 11.18 -3.73
N ALA A 315 -7.53 10.10 -3.67
CA ALA A 315 -8.06 8.78 -3.35
C ALA A 315 -8.65 8.72 -1.93
N ALA A 316 -8.03 9.43 -0.96
CA ALA A 316 -8.56 9.52 0.38
C ALA A 316 -9.94 10.19 0.43
N THR A 317 -10.19 11.26 -0.35
CA THR A 317 -11.52 11.89 -0.40
C THR A 317 -12.57 11.01 -1.09
N TRP A 318 -12.17 10.18 -2.05
CA TRP A 318 -13.03 9.12 -2.60
C TRP A 318 -13.42 8.09 -1.55
N ILE A 319 -12.45 7.61 -0.76
CA ILE A 319 -12.69 6.62 0.29
C ILE A 319 -13.64 7.20 1.35
N ASP A 320 -13.43 8.45 1.75
CA ASP A 320 -14.26 9.16 2.73
C ASP A 320 -15.73 9.24 2.27
N LEU A 321 -15.98 9.73 1.05
CA LEU A 321 -17.34 9.83 0.49
C LEU A 321 -18.02 8.46 0.35
N ILE A 322 -17.27 7.43 -0.06
CA ILE A 322 -17.82 6.06 -0.19
C ILE A 322 -18.08 5.44 1.19
N ALA A 323 -17.30 5.78 2.21
CA ALA A 323 -17.43 5.22 3.55
C ALA A 323 -18.78 5.56 4.17
N ASP A 324 -19.26 6.79 4.03
CA ASP A 324 -20.56 7.21 4.58
C ASP A 324 -21.71 6.45 3.90
N ILE A 325 -21.69 6.37 2.57
CA ILE A 325 -22.69 5.61 1.79
C ILE A 325 -22.65 4.13 2.18
N LEU A 326 -21.46 3.57 2.40
CA LEU A 326 -21.29 2.18 2.82
C LEU A 326 -21.91 1.94 4.20
N VAL A 327 -21.65 2.82 5.18
CA VAL A 327 -22.20 2.72 6.53
C VAL A 327 -23.73 2.85 6.52
N ASP A 328 -24.28 3.74 5.70
CA ASP A 328 -25.73 3.90 5.54
C ASP A 328 -26.39 2.64 4.96
N VAL A 329 -25.81 2.07 3.90
CA VAL A 329 -26.31 0.83 3.28
C VAL A 329 -26.22 -0.35 4.26
N LEU A 330 -25.13 -0.44 5.03
CA LEU A 330 -24.97 -1.48 6.05
C LEU A 330 -25.99 -1.33 7.17
N THR A 331 -26.24 -0.11 7.62
CA THR A 331 -27.25 0.17 8.66
C THR A 331 -28.64 -0.18 8.16
N PHE A 332 -28.98 0.21 6.93
CA PHE A 332 -30.24 -0.16 6.29
C PHE A 332 -30.41 -1.69 6.17
N THR A 333 -29.36 -2.38 5.72
CA THR A 333 -29.37 -3.85 5.62
C THR A 333 -29.49 -4.51 7.00
N GLY A 334 -28.82 -3.97 8.01
CA GLY A 334 -28.94 -4.42 9.40
C GLY A 334 -30.38 -4.33 9.91
N VAL A 335 -31.07 -3.22 9.64
CA VAL A 335 -32.49 -3.04 9.97
C VAL A 335 -33.37 -4.08 9.26
N LEU A 336 -33.12 -4.38 7.99
CA LEU A 336 -33.88 -5.40 7.23
C LEU A 336 -33.66 -6.81 7.78
N CYS A 337 -32.44 -7.15 8.19
CA CYS A 337 -32.08 -8.46 8.73
C CYS A 337 -32.35 -8.62 10.23
N GLY A 338 -32.73 -7.54 10.93
CA GLY A 338 -32.88 -7.53 12.39
C GLY A 338 -31.55 -7.64 13.14
N ILE A 339 -30.43 -7.26 12.49
CA ILE A 339 -29.07 -7.33 13.04
C ILE A 339 -28.64 -5.92 13.49
N PRO A 340 -28.09 -5.75 14.71
CA PRO A 340 -27.61 -4.45 15.16
C PRO A 340 -26.51 -3.87 14.25
N ALA A 341 -26.53 -2.56 14.03
CA ALA A 341 -25.54 -1.87 13.20
C ALA A 341 -24.09 -2.09 13.69
N THR A 342 -23.88 -2.14 15.01
CA THR A 342 -22.58 -2.46 15.62
C THR A 342 -22.04 -3.81 15.17
N LEU A 343 -22.90 -4.83 15.07
CA LEU A 343 -22.51 -6.17 14.63
C LEU A 343 -22.22 -6.18 13.13
N MET A 344 -23.03 -5.49 12.32
CA MET A 344 -22.77 -5.31 10.88
C MET A 344 -21.41 -4.64 10.63
N GLY A 345 -21.06 -3.63 11.42
CA GLY A 345 -19.75 -2.98 11.39
C GLY A 345 -18.61 -3.92 11.81
N ALA A 346 -18.78 -4.64 12.93
CA ALA A 346 -17.78 -5.56 13.47
C ALA A 346 -17.58 -6.83 12.61
N THR A 347 -18.51 -7.14 11.70
CA THR A 347 -18.46 -8.33 10.84
C THR A 347 -18.29 -7.96 9.37
N VAL A 348 -19.34 -7.51 8.70
CA VAL A 348 -19.34 -7.27 7.25
C VAL A 348 -18.33 -6.20 6.84
N LEU A 349 -18.33 -5.05 7.53
CA LEU A 349 -17.39 -3.97 7.23
C LEU A 349 -15.95 -4.35 7.60
N ALA A 350 -15.75 -4.97 8.77
CA ALA A 350 -14.44 -5.42 9.21
C ALA A 350 -13.83 -6.49 8.29
N VAL A 351 -14.61 -7.51 7.90
CA VAL A 351 -14.17 -8.55 6.95
C VAL A 351 -13.89 -7.95 5.58
N GLY A 352 -14.75 -7.05 5.11
CA GLY A 352 -14.55 -6.34 3.85
C GLY A 352 -13.24 -5.56 3.81
N ASN A 353 -12.90 -4.87 4.90
CA ASN A 353 -11.62 -4.16 5.02
C ASN A 353 -10.42 -5.12 5.09
N SER A 354 -10.55 -6.26 5.76
CA SER A 354 -9.44 -7.20 5.95
C SER A 354 -9.24 -8.24 4.85
N ILE A 355 -10.16 -8.37 3.88
CA ILE A 355 -10.04 -9.39 2.81
C ILE A 355 -8.90 -9.07 1.83
N GLY A 356 -8.70 -7.80 1.51
CA GLY A 356 -7.58 -7.33 0.68
C GLY A 356 -6.24 -7.56 1.38
N ASP A 357 -6.17 -7.22 2.67
CA ASP A 357 -5.01 -7.47 3.51
C ASP A 357 -4.70 -8.96 3.63
N LEU A 358 -5.72 -9.82 3.74
CA LEU A 358 -5.54 -11.27 3.79
C LEU A 358 -4.89 -11.79 2.50
N SER A 359 -5.37 -11.34 1.34
CA SER A 359 -4.81 -11.73 0.04
C SER A 359 -3.35 -11.28 -0.11
N ALA A 360 -3.06 -10.02 0.24
CA ALA A 360 -1.70 -9.47 0.19
C ALA A 360 -0.74 -10.22 1.13
N ASN A 361 -1.14 -10.42 2.39
CA ASN A 361 -0.32 -11.11 3.38
C ASN A 361 -0.10 -12.58 3.03
N LEU A 362 -1.12 -13.27 2.49
CA LEU A 362 -0.97 -14.65 2.02
C LEU A 362 0.02 -14.75 0.86
N THR A 363 0.00 -13.78 -0.04
CA THR A 363 0.92 -13.71 -1.18
C THR A 363 2.36 -13.50 -0.73
N ILE A 364 2.59 -12.56 0.18
CA ILE A 364 3.92 -12.29 0.78
C ILE A 364 4.42 -13.52 1.55
N ALA A 365 3.55 -14.16 2.34
CA ALA A 365 3.91 -15.37 3.09
C ALA A 365 4.29 -16.53 2.16
N ARG A 366 3.58 -16.72 1.04
CA ARG A 366 3.91 -17.74 0.03
C ARG A 366 5.24 -17.49 -0.68
N LYS A 367 5.69 -16.23 -0.75
CA LYS A 367 7.02 -15.86 -1.27
C LYS A 367 8.15 -16.10 -0.25
N GLY A 368 7.86 -16.71 0.92
CA GLY A 368 8.84 -16.97 1.97
C GLY A 368 9.09 -15.79 2.91
N LEU A 369 8.33 -14.70 2.76
CA LEU A 369 8.45 -13.49 3.59
C LEU A 369 7.42 -13.49 4.73
N SER A 370 7.27 -14.63 5.41
CA SER A 370 6.24 -14.83 6.45
C SER A 370 6.36 -13.86 7.62
N ASP A 371 7.58 -13.47 8.00
CA ASP A 371 7.81 -12.52 9.10
C ASP A 371 7.24 -11.15 8.77
N MET A 372 7.41 -10.72 7.51
CA MET A 372 6.86 -9.47 7.03
C MET A 372 5.34 -9.50 6.97
N ALA A 373 4.76 -10.60 6.48
CA ALA A 373 3.30 -10.78 6.44
C ALA A 373 2.66 -10.74 7.85
N ILE A 374 3.32 -11.33 8.84
CA ILE A 374 2.90 -11.26 10.25
C ILE A 374 3.00 -9.81 10.74
N THR A 375 4.13 -9.12 10.53
CA THR A 375 4.30 -7.73 10.93
C THR A 375 3.21 -6.83 10.33
N ALA A 376 2.90 -6.98 9.04
CA ALA A 376 1.84 -6.23 8.36
C ALA A 376 0.45 -6.50 8.98
N CYS A 377 0.13 -7.76 9.24
CA CYS A 377 -1.15 -8.17 9.85
C CYS A 377 -1.36 -7.58 11.26
N PHE A 378 -0.30 -7.43 12.07
CA PHE A 378 -0.41 -6.88 13.43
C PHE A 378 -0.23 -5.35 13.49
N ALA A 379 0.59 -4.76 12.61
CA ALA A 379 0.83 -3.32 12.59
C ALA A 379 -0.41 -2.52 12.16
N GLY A 380 -1.20 -3.03 11.20
CA GLY A 380 -2.42 -2.38 10.73
C GLY A 380 -3.43 -2.11 11.85
N PRO A 381 -3.86 -3.13 12.63
CA PRO A 381 -4.73 -2.94 13.78
C PRO A 381 -4.16 -1.98 14.85
N VAL A 382 -2.85 -2.02 15.10
CA VAL A 382 -2.18 -1.06 16.02
C VAL A 382 -2.33 0.37 15.52
N PHE A 383 -2.11 0.60 14.21
CA PHE A 383 -2.31 1.91 13.58
C PHE A 383 -3.77 2.37 13.69
N ASN A 384 -4.73 1.50 13.34
CA ASN A 384 -6.16 1.82 13.40
C ASN A 384 -6.62 2.17 14.83
N MET A 385 -6.12 1.46 15.84
CA MET A 385 -6.48 1.74 17.24
C MET A 385 -5.81 3.01 17.78
N LEU A 386 -4.53 3.24 17.53
CA LEU A 386 -3.82 4.38 18.13
C LEU A 386 -4.00 5.68 17.34
N ILE A 387 -3.74 5.63 16.03
CA ILE A 387 -3.88 6.79 15.15
C ILE A 387 -5.34 6.98 14.74
N GLY A 388 -6.02 5.92 14.29
CA GLY A 388 -7.41 5.99 13.85
C GLY A 388 -8.35 6.50 14.94
N LEU A 389 -8.38 5.84 16.11
CA LEU A 389 -9.19 6.33 17.24
C LEU A 389 -8.68 7.67 17.77
N GLY A 390 -7.36 7.87 17.87
CA GLY A 390 -6.79 9.12 18.37
C GLY A 390 -7.21 10.34 17.54
N LEU A 391 -7.08 10.26 16.22
CA LEU A 391 -7.50 11.33 15.31
C LEU A 391 -9.03 11.43 15.24
N GLY A 392 -9.75 10.31 15.21
CA GLY A 392 -11.21 10.29 15.19
C GLY A 392 -11.83 10.98 16.41
N PHE A 393 -11.38 10.63 17.63
CA PHE A 393 -11.84 11.30 18.84
C PHE A 393 -11.36 12.75 18.93
N THR A 394 -10.20 13.10 18.36
CA THR A 394 -9.77 14.51 18.26
C THR A 394 -10.74 15.33 17.40
N ALA A 395 -11.13 14.79 16.24
CA ALA A 395 -12.10 15.43 15.35
C ALA A 395 -13.46 15.57 16.03
N LEU A 396 -13.96 14.48 16.63
CA LEU A 396 -15.23 14.48 17.35
C LEU A 396 -15.25 15.48 18.51
N ARG A 397 -14.14 15.59 19.27
CA ARG A 397 -13.99 16.56 20.36
C ARG A 397 -14.06 18.01 19.85
N LYS A 398 -13.41 18.29 18.72
CA LYS A 398 -13.45 19.62 18.07
C LYS A 398 -14.87 19.97 17.60
N MET A 399 -15.59 19.02 17.02
CA MET A 399 -16.96 19.23 16.53
C MET A 399 -17.96 19.44 17.67
N THR A 400 -17.89 18.60 18.71
CA THR A 400 -18.81 18.65 19.85
C THR A 400 -18.48 19.74 20.88
N LYS A 401 -17.25 20.27 20.86
CA LYS A 401 -16.70 21.22 21.84
C LYS A 401 -16.75 20.71 23.29
N LEU A 402 -16.87 19.40 23.48
CA LEU A 402 -16.82 18.77 24.79
C LEU A 402 -15.37 18.52 25.19
N ASP A 403 -15.05 18.65 26.48
CA ASP A 403 -13.72 18.32 26.96
C ASP A 403 -13.52 16.80 27.14
N GLU A 404 -14.61 16.10 27.45
CA GLU A 404 -14.65 14.66 27.70
C GLU A 404 -15.79 14.00 26.92
N ILE A 405 -15.49 12.85 26.30
CA ILE A 405 -16.47 12.06 25.55
C ILE A 405 -16.71 10.76 26.29
N ASN A 406 -17.95 10.51 26.72
CA ASN A 406 -18.33 9.24 27.35
C ASN A 406 -18.52 8.17 26.28
N VAL A 407 -17.80 7.05 26.39
CA VAL A 407 -17.87 5.93 25.45
C VAL A 407 -18.13 4.64 26.20
N TYR A 408 -19.17 3.93 25.78
CA TYR A 408 -19.55 2.65 26.35
C TYR A 408 -19.30 1.54 25.31
N LEU A 409 -18.48 0.56 25.69
CA LEU A 409 -18.30 -0.65 24.90
C LEU A 409 -19.55 -1.53 25.02
N THR A 410 -20.15 -1.87 23.88
CA THR A 410 -21.19 -2.90 23.83
C THR A 410 -20.60 -4.27 24.20
N PRO A 411 -21.41 -5.21 24.72
CA PRO A 411 -20.95 -6.55 25.10
C PRO A 411 -20.19 -7.28 23.98
N GLU A 412 -20.64 -7.14 22.74
CA GLU A 412 -20.04 -7.77 21.55
C GLU A 412 -18.62 -7.20 21.30
N LEU A 413 -18.43 -5.89 21.43
CA LEU A 413 -17.11 -5.27 21.32
C LEU A 413 -16.19 -5.67 22.47
N LYS A 414 -16.71 -5.80 23.71
CA LYS A 414 -15.93 -6.32 24.83
C LYS A 414 -15.45 -7.74 24.55
N ALA A 415 -16.32 -8.60 24.03
CA ALA A 415 -15.93 -9.95 23.63
C ALA A 415 -14.81 -9.91 22.57
N GLY A 416 -14.92 -9.05 21.56
CA GLY A 416 -13.89 -8.87 20.53
C GLY A 416 -12.52 -8.49 21.10
N PHE A 417 -12.47 -7.54 22.04
CA PHE A 417 -11.23 -7.20 22.75
C PHE A 417 -10.66 -8.39 23.54
N LEU A 418 -11.49 -9.13 24.28
CA LEU A 418 -11.03 -10.30 25.04
C LEU A 418 -10.45 -11.38 24.12
N PHE A 419 -11.13 -11.72 23.03
CA PHE A 419 -10.65 -12.72 22.07
C PHE A 419 -9.36 -12.27 21.37
N SER A 420 -9.25 -10.98 21.03
CA SER A 420 -8.03 -10.39 20.46
C SER A 420 -6.84 -10.47 21.42
N ILE A 421 -7.05 -10.10 22.69
CA ILE A 421 -6.05 -10.21 23.77
C ILE A 421 -5.63 -11.67 23.96
N ALA A 422 -6.59 -12.59 24.00
CA ALA A 422 -6.33 -14.02 24.14
C ALA A 422 -5.49 -14.55 22.96
N ASN A 423 -5.83 -14.19 21.72
CA ASN A 423 -5.06 -14.56 20.53
C ASN A 423 -3.61 -14.06 20.61
N CYS A 424 -3.39 -12.79 20.96
CA CYS A 424 -2.04 -12.22 21.07
C CYS A 424 -1.23 -12.90 22.18
N ALA A 425 -1.83 -13.14 23.34
CA ALA A 425 -1.18 -13.83 24.45
C ALA A 425 -0.81 -15.28 24.08
N LEU A 426 -1.72 -16.01 23.44
CA LEU A 426 -1.48 -17.37 22.99
C LEU A 426 -0.38 -17.44 21.93
N LEU A 427 -0.34 -16.51 20.97
CA LEU A 427 0.71 -16.44 19.96
C LEU A 427 2.08 -16.27 20.62
N ILE A 428 2.20 -15.37 21.60
CA ILE A 428 3.45 -15.16 22.33
C ILE A 428 3.83 -16.42 23.11
N ILE A 429 2.89 -17.06 23.82
CA ILE A 429 3.16 -18.26 24.60
C ILE A 429 3.61 -19.41 23.69
N VAL A 430 2.88 -19.69 22.61
CA VAL A 430 3.22 -20.76 21.67
C VAL A 430 4.53 -20.46 20.96
N GLY A 431 4.73 -19.24 20.46
CA GLY A 431 5.93 -18.86 19.73
C GLY A 431 7.21 -18.89 20.59
N VAL A 432 7.11 -18.46 21.86
CA VAL A 432 8.28 -18.40 22.77
C VAL A 432 8.56 -19.74 23.44
N PHE A 433 7.54 -20.40 24.00
CA PHE A 433 7.76 -21.60 24.82
C PHE A 433 7.74 -22.91 24.04
N PHE A 434 6.95 -23.01 22.98
CA PHE A 434 6.75 -24.27 22.23
C PHE A 434 7.41 -24.26 20.85
N GLY A 435 7.49 -23.10 20.20
CA GLY A 435 7.93 -22.98 18.82
C GLY A 435 9.42 -22.72 18.62
N ALA A 436 10.17 -22.34 19.67
CA ALA A 436 11.55 -21.88 19.56
C ALA A 436 11.76 -20.83 18.44
N GLY A 437 10.77 -19.95 18.23
CA GLY A 437 10.78 -18.96 17.15
C GLY A 437 10.10 -19.39 15.84
N THR A 438 9.59 -20.62 15.73
CA THR A 438 8.82 -21.11 14.57
C THR A 438 7.33 -21.23 14.88
N LEU A 439 6.49 -20.85 13.92
CA LEU A 439 5.03 -21.00 14.00
C LEU A 439 4.60 -22.23 13.18
N ARG A 440 4.07 -23.25 13.87
CA ARG A 440 3.53 -24.46 13.21
C ARG A 440 2.17 -24.14 12.59
N HIS A 441 1.83 -24.83 11.50
CA HIS A 441 0.54 -24.70 10.80
C HIS A 441 -0.68 -24.97 11.70
N GLU A 442 -0.52 -25.78 12.76
CA GLU A 442 -1.52 -26.03 13.81
C GLU A 442 -2.07 -24.73 14.43
N TYR A 443 -1.22 -23.71 14.62
CA TYR A 443 -1.64 -22.42 15.17
C TYR A 443 -2.63 -21.70 14.24
N GLY A 444 -2.44 -21.79 12.93
CA GLY A 444 -3.35 -21.17 11.95
C GLY A 444 -4.78 -21.71 12.06
N TYR A 445 -4.94 -23.03 12.17
CA TYR A 445 -6.25 -23.65 12.37
C TYR A 445 -6.88 -23.27 13.72
N PHE A 446 -6.06 -23.18 14.76
CA PHE A 446 -6.52 -22.72 16.07
C PHE A 446 -7.01 -21.26 16.03
N ALA A 447 -6.25 -20.36 15.41
CA ALA A 447 -6.63 -18.95 15.27
C ALA A 447 -7.92 -18.78 14.45
N LEU A 448 -8.10 -19.56 13.39
CA LEU A 448 -9.35 -19.59 12.62
C LEU A 448 -10.53 -20.06 13.49
N THR A 449 -10.33 -21.12 14.28
CA THR A 449 -11.35 -21.65 15.19
C THR A 449 -11.72 -20.61 16.24
N LEU A 450 -10.73 -19.93 16.81
CA LEU A 450 -10.93 -18.85 17.78
C LEU A 450 -11.76 -17.70 17.18
N TYR A 451 -11.48 -17.33 15.93
CA TYR A 451 -12.26 -16.32 15.20
C TYR A 451 -13.72 -16.76 14.98
N ILE A 452 -13.95 -18.00 14.55
CA ILE A 452 -15.31 -18.55 14.37
C ILE A 452 -16.09 -18.53 15.70
N VAL A 453 -15.45 -18.95 16.80
CA VAL A 453 -16.07 -18.93 18.14
C VAL A 453 -16.39 -17.50 18.57
N TYR A 454 -15.50 -16.55 18.31
CA TYR A 454 -15.76 -15.12 18.55
C TYR A 454 -16.98 -14.64 17.75
N THR A 455 -17.03 -14.91 16.44
CA THR A 455 -18.15 -14.47 15.59
C THR A 455 -19.48 -15.04 16.06
N ILE A 456 -19.52 -16.33 16.43
CA ILE A 456 -20.72 -16.96 16.99
C ILE A 456 -21.10 -16.29 18.32
N THR A 457 -20.14 -16.04 19.20
CA THR A 457 -20.39 -15.39 20.50
C THR A 457 -20.91 -13.97 20.30
N ALA A 458 -20.34 -13.20 19.37
CA ALA A 458 -20.75 -11.83 19.06
C ALA A 458 -22.15 -11.74 18.41
N ILE A 459 -22.61 -12.82 17.76
CA ILE A 459 -23.98 -12.90 17.22
C ILE A 459 -24.99 -13.31 18.31
N LEU A 460 -24.57 -14.11 19.30
CA LEU A 460 -25.45 -14.67 20.34
C LEU A 460 -25.67 -13.74 21.54
N VAL A 461 -24.70 -12.88 21.83
CA VAL A 461 -24.77 -11.83 22.87
C VAL A 461 -25.47 -10.62 22.29
#